data_AF-A0A3A8QL61-F1
#
_entry.id   AF-A0A3A8QL61-F1
#
_cell.length_a   1.000
_cell.length_b   1.000
_cell.length_c   1.000
_cell.angle_alpha   90.00
_cell.angle_beta   90.00
_cell.angle_gamma   90.00
#
_symmetry.space_group_name_H-M   'P 1'
#
loop_
_entity.id
_entity.type
_entity.pdbx_description
1 polymer ?
#
loop_
_entity_poly.entity_id
_entity_poly.type
_entity_poly.pdbx_seq_one_letter_code
_entity_poly.pdbx_strand_id
1 'polypeptide(L)'
;MNAALIIHVDADPANSVQYRWQQLDAALKEQRQAPVTDNERIARLVPKRNIETWIRFYLNGPPVDEVQAYPKYTGTESACWPAAEAFAQDAAGNVQPPQAPGSLLLGLDEFRRVL
;
A
#
# COMPACT_ATOMS: atom_id res chain seq x y z
N MET A 1 20.24 5.60 14.91
CA MET A 1 19.79 5.83 13.52
C MET A 1 18.37 5.30 13.46
N ASN A 2 17.36 6.13 13.20
CA ASN A 2 15.96 5.69 13.17
C ASN A 2 15.49 5.67 11.71
N ALA A 3 15.90 4.63 10.97
CA ALA A 3 15.54 4.45 9.57
C ALA A 3 14.33 3.51 9.47
N ALA A 4 13.47 3.75 8.49
CA ALA A 4 12.39 2.86 8.10
C ALA A 4 12.49 2.58 6.59
N LEU A 5 12.05 1.39 6.18
CA LEU A 5 11.98 0.99 4.78
C LEU A 5 10.52 0.84 4.37
N ILE A 6 10.12 1.49 3.28
CA ILE A 6 8.81 1.31 2.67
C ILE A 6 9.02 0.63 1.33
N ILE A 7 8.46 -0.57 1.19
CA ILE A 7 8.42 -1.34 -0.05
C ILE A 7 7.08 -1.09 -0.70
N HIS A 8 7.07 -0.65 -1.95
CA HIS A 8 5.85 -0.36 -2.70
C HIS A 8 5.83 -1.14 -4.01
N VAL A 9 4.89 -2.06 -4.17
CA VAL A 9 4.74 -2.89 -5.38
C VAL A 9 3.26 -3.10 -5.67
N ASP A 10 2.81 -2.79 -6.88
CA ASP A 10 1.43 -3.03 -7.28
C ASP A 10 1.16 -4.53 -7.46
N ALA A 11 -0.02 -5.01 -7.07
CA ALA A 11 -0.49 -6.35 -7.44
C ALA A 11 -1.27 -6.30 -8.75
N ASP A 12 -0.86 -7.11 -9.74
CA ASP A 12 -1.64 -7.31 -10.96
C ASP A 12 -3.00 -7.95 -10.65
N PRO A 13 -4.02 -7.86 -11.53
CA PRO A 13 -5.35 -8.45 -11.28
C PRO A 13 -5.34 -9.94 -10.91
N ALA A 14 -4.35 -10.68 -11.40
CA ALA A 14 -4.16 -12.10 -11.12
C ALA A 14 -3.44 -12.39 -9.79
N ASN A 15 -2.86 -11.37 -9.16
CA ASN A 15 -2.01 -11.49 -7.99
C ASN A 15 -2.70 -10.88 -6.76
N SER A 16 -2.60 -11.56 -5.62
CA SER A 16 -3.07 -11.03 -4.34
C SER A 16 -1.96 -10.24 -3.63
N VAL A 17 -2.33 -9.50 -2.58
CA VAL A 17 -1.36 -8.89 -1.66
C VAL A 17 -0.43 -9.96 -1.07
N GLN A 18 -1.01 -11.09 -0.67
CA GLN A 18 -0.27 -12.23 -0.10
C GLN A 18 0.71 -12.83 -1.10
N TYR A 19 0.34 -12.90 -2.38
CA TYR A 19 1.24 -13.39 -3.43
C TYR A 19 2.49 -12.51 -3.54
N ARG A 20 2.33 -11.17 -3.49
CA ARG A 20 3.47 -10.23 -3.52
C ARG A 20 4.34 -10.33 -2.28
N TRP A 21 3.75 -10.52 -1.10
CA TRP A 21 4.52 -10.78 0.12
C TRP A 21 5.31 -12.10 0.04
N GLN A 22 4.69 -13.18 -0.43
CA GLN A 22 5.37 -14.46 -0.63
C GLN A 22 6.48 -14.38 -1.67
N GLN A 23 6.29 -13.59 -2.73
CA GLN A 23 7.32 -13.33 -3.73
C GLN A 23 8.54 -12.63 -3.11
N LEU A 24 8.32 -11.64 -2.23
CA LEU A 24 9.40 -11.00 -1.49
C LEU A 24 10.11 -12.00 -0.56
N ASP A 25 9.36 -12.79 0.21
CA ASP A 25 9.93 -13.77 1.13
C ASP A 25 10.77 -14.83 0.38
N ALA A 26 10.32 -15.26 -0.80
CA ALA A 26 11.07 -16.16 -1.66
C ALA A 26 12.38 -15.53 -2.14
N ALA A 27 12.35 -14.28 -2.62
CA ALA A 27 13.54 -13.56 -3.08
C ALA A 27 14.55 -13.33 -1.94
N LEU A 28 14.07 -13.00 -0.74
CA LEU A 28 14.93 -12.86 0.45
C LEU A 28 15.61 -14.19 0.80
N LYS A 29 14.85 -15.29 0.77
CA LYS A 29 15.38 -16.63 1.03
C LYS A 29 16.44 -17.05 0.02
N GLU A 30 16.22 -16.80 -1.28
CA GLU A 30 17.20 -17.07 -2.34
C GLU A 30 18.52 -16.32 -2.11
N GLN A 31 18.44 -15.09 -1.58
CA GLN A 31 19.60 -14.28 -1.20
C GLN A 31 20.12 -14.55 0.22
N ARG A 32 19.60 -15.59 0.90
CA ARG A 32 19.97 -15.97 2.28
C ARG A 32 19.75 -14.83 3.29
N GLN A 33 18.75 -14.00 3.06
CA GLN A 33 18.29 -12.96 3.98
C GLN A 33 17.15 -13.49 4.86
N ALA A 34 16.95 -12.86 6.01
CA ALA A 34 15.79 -13.14 6.86
C ALA A 34 14.49 -12.62 6.20
N PRO A 35 13.33 -13.27 6.44
CA PRO A 35 12.04 -12.74 6.01
C PRO A 35 11.71 -11.44 6.77
N VAL A 36 10.81 -10.63 6.21
CA VAL A 36 10.31 -9.42 6.90
C VAL A 36 9.48 -9.84 8.12
N THR A 37 9.83 -9.34 9.30
CA THR A 37 9.12 -9.65 10.56
C THR A 37 8.45 -8.43 11.16
N ASP A 38 7.43 -8.65 12.01
CA ASP A 38 6.64 -7.59 12.64
C ASP A 38 7.41 -6.67 13.60
N ASN A 39 8.64 -7.05 13.96
CA ASN A 39 9.51 -6.27 14.86
C ASN A 39 10.43 -5.28 14.12
N GLU A 40 10.35 -5.22 12.80
CA GLU A 40 11.17 -4.35 11.97
C GLU A 40 10.36 -3.17 11.45
N ARG A 41 11.01 -2.00 11.32
CA ARG A 41 10.42 -0.80 10.69
C ARG A 41 10.44 -0.94 9.16
N ILE A 42 9.72 -1.95 8.67
CA ILE A 42 9.51 -2.23 7.25
C ILE A 42 8.00 -2.28 7.00
N ALA A 43 7.53 -1.50 6.02
CA ALA A 43 6.15 -1.53 5.55
C ALA A 43 6.10 -2.05 4.11
N ARG A 44 5.20 -3.00 3.82
CA ARG A 44 4.99 -3.59 2.48
C ARG A 44 3.65 -3.12 1.92
N LEU A 45 3.67 -1.99 1.22
CA LEU A 45 2.51 -1.42 0.57
C LEU A 45 2.27 -2.13 -0.77
N VAL A 46 1.14 -2.82 -0.87
CA VAL A 46 0.75 -3.56 -2.08
C VAL A 46 -0.62 -3.12 -2.54
N PRO A 47 -0.73 -1.98 -3.26
CA PRO A 47 -1.99 -1.60 -3.88
C PRO A 47 -2.42 -2.65 -4.90
N LYS A 48 -3.68 -3.07 -4.82
CA LYS A 48 -4.21 -3.99 -5.83
C LYS A 48 -4.64 -3.23 -7.08
N ARG A 49 -4.34 -3.83 -8.23
CA ARG A 49 -4.32 -3.24 -9.57
C ARG A 49 -3.23 -2.20 -9.76
N ASN A 50 -3.28 -1.11 -9.00
CA ASN A 50 -2.32 -0.02 -8.97
C ASN A 50 -2.60 0.95 -7.82
N ILE A 51 -1.63 1.82 -7.50
CA ILE A 51 -1.77 2.85 -6.47
C ILE A 51 -2.91 3.84 -6.75
N GLU A 52 -3.28 4.04 -8.02
CA GLU A 52 -4.40 4.91 -8.40
C GLU A 52 -5.74 4.48 -7.75
N THR A 53 -5.89 3.20 -7.40
CA THR A 53 -7.06 2.72 -6.62
C THR A 53 -7.15 3.41 -5.25
N TRP A 54 -6.03 3.49 -4.52
CA TRP A 54 -6.00 4.15 -3.20
C TRP A 54 -6.13 5.66 -3.34
N ILE A 55 -5.47 6.25 -4.33
CA ILE A 55 -5.56 7.69 -4.60
C ILE A 55 -7.02 8.08 -4.88
N ARG A 56 -7.73 7.32 -5.73
CA ARG A 56 -9.14 7.59 -6.00
C ARG A 56 -10.04 7.39 -4.81
N PHE A 57 -9.78 6.40 -3.96
CA PHE A 57 -10.55 6.23 -2.74
C PHE A 57 -10.52 7.51 -1.91
N TYR A 58 -9.35 8.12 -1.74
CA TYR A 58 -9.21 9.35 -0.96
C TYR A 58 -9.69 10.61 -1.68
N LEU A 59 -9.50 10.73 -2.98
CA LEU A 59 -9.90 11.95 -3.72
C LEU A 59 -11.36 11.96 -4.14
N ASN A 60 -11.93 10.80 -4.47
CA ASN A 60 -13.26 10.68 -5.07
C ASN A 60 -14.27 9.93 -4.18
N GLY A 61 -13.80 9.28 -3.12
CA GLY A 61 -14.62 8.47 -2.23
C GLY A 61 -14.91 7.06 -2.77
N PRO A 62 -15.53 6.20 -1.95
CA PRO A 62 -15.98 4.87 -2.37
C PRO A 62 -17.24 4.94 -3.27
N PRO A 63 -17.54 3.85 -4.01
CA PRO A 63 -16.76 2.62 -4.10
C PRO A 63 -15.58 2.74 -5.07
N VAL A 64 -14.48 2.05 -4.77
CA VAL A 64 -13.38 1.81 -5.71
C VAL A 64 -13.26 0.32 -6.00
N ASP A 65 -12.86 -0.01 -7.22
CA ASP A 65 -12.65 -1.37 -7.67
C ASP A 65 -11.16 -1.71 -7.72
N GLU A 66 -10.77 -2.86 -7.18
CA GLU A 66 -9.40 -3.38 -7.20
C GLU A 66 -9.11 -4.27 -8.42
N VAL A 67 -9.98 -4.26 -9.44
CA VAL A 67 -9.83 -5.02 -10.69
C VAL A 67 -9.56 -4.10 -11.88
N GLN A 68 -10.34 -3.05 -12.06
CA GLN A 68 -10.15 -2.11 -13.17
C GLN A 68 -9.00 -1.13 -12.94
N ALA A 69 -8.20 -0.89 -14.00
CA ALA A 69 -7.15 0.12 -13.92
C ALA A 69 -7.75 1.52 -13.92
N TYR A 70 -7.32 2.31 -12.95
CA TYR A 70 -7.62 3.73 -12.93
C TYR A 70 -6.56 4.54 -13.70
N PRO A 71 -6.97 5.55 -14.49
CA PRO A 71 -6.04 6.45 -15.16
C PRO A 71 -5.11 7.16 -14.19
N LYS A 72 -3.83 7.28 -14.58
CA LYS A 72 -2.82 8.07 -13.87
C LYS A 72 -3.12 9.55 -13.99
N TYR A 73 -2.67 10.32 -13.00
CA TYR A 73 -2.74 11.78 -12.98
C TYR A 73 -1.58 12.41 -13.80
N THR A 74 -1.36 11.94 -15.03
CA THR A 74 -0.24 12.40 -15.87
C THR A 74 -0.33 13.90 -16.12
N GLY A 75 0.76 14.63 -15.84
CA GLY A 75 0.83 16.09 -15.95
C GLY A 75 0.13 16.85 -14.82
N THR A 76 -0.43 16.14 -13.84
CA THR A 76 -1.06 16.70 -12.63
C THR A 76 -0.75 15.83 -11.41
N GLU A 77 0.45 15.24 -11.35
CA GLU A 77 0.83 14.26 -10.33
C GLU A 77 0.74 14.81 -8.90
N SER A 78 0.95 16.13 -8.73
CA SER A 78 0.78 16.83 -7.47
C SER A 78 -0.67 16.85 -6.97
N ALA A 79 -1.67 16.61 -7.82
CA ALA A 79 -3.07 16.49 -7.43
C ALA A 79 -3.33 15.27 -6.53
N CYS A 80 -2.40 14.31 -6.47
CA CYS A 80 -2.45 13.17 -5.56
C CYS A 80 -2.09 13.54 -4.11
N TRP A 81 -1.53 14.72 -3.84
CA TRP A 81 -1.07 15.13 -2.51
C TRP A 81 -2.12 14.95 -1.40
N PRO A 82 -3.38 15.40 -1.57
CA PRO A 82 -4.40 15.23 -0.53
C PRO A 82 -4.68 13.77 -0.20
N ALA A 83 -4.52 12.84 -1.15
CA ALA A 83 -4.69 11.42 -0.89
C ALA A 83 -3.55 10.84 -0.04
N ALA A 84 -2.30 11.24 -0.33
CA ALA A 84 -1.16 10.83 0.48
C ALA A 84 -1.26 11.38 1.92
N GLU A 85 -1.70 12.61 2.07
CA GLU A 85 -1.93 13.24 3.37
C GLU A 85 -3.05 12.54 4.15
N ALA A 86 -4.19 12.25 3.51
CA ALA A 86 -5.29 11.50 4.13
C ALA A 86 -4.87 10.09 4.55
N PHE A 87 -4.11 9.37 3.70
CA PHE A 87 -3.54 8.07 4.06
C PHE A 87 -2.65 8.14 5.30
N ALA A 88 -1.75 9.13 5.36
CA ALA A 88 -0.88 9.31 6.51
C ALA A 88 -1.66 9.65 7.80
N GLN A 89 -2.70 10.49 7.70
CA GLN A 89 -3.59 10.83 8.81
C GLN A 89 -4.35 9.61 9.32
N ASP A 90 -4.92 8.79 8.43
CA ASP A 90 -5.62 7.57 8.81
C ASP A 90 -4.69 6.54 9.46
N ALA A 91 -3.48 6.40 8.93
CA ALA A 91 -2.49 5.50 9.51
C ALA A 91 -2.12 5.96 10.92
N ALA A 92 -1.77 7.24 11.10
CA ALA A 92 -1.42 7.82 12.40
C ALA A 92 -2.58 7.78 13.41
N GLY A 93 -3.81 7.95 12.95
CA GLY A 93 -5.02 7.90 13.77
C GLY A 93 -5.54 6.50 14.05
N ASN A 94 -4.90 5.45 13.53
CA ASN A 94 -5.40 4.07 13.56
C ASN A 94 -6.84 3.94 13.01
N VAL A 95 -7.14 4.72 11.96
CA VAL A 95 -8.45 4.75 11.31
C VAL A 95 -8.53 3.61 10.29
N GLN A 96 -9.67 2.94 10.25
CA GLN A 96 -10.06 2.04 9.16
C GLN A 96 -11.22 2.69 8.40
N PRO A 97 -10.95 3.36 7.27
CA PRO A 97 -11.98 4.10 6.56
C PRO A 97 -13.10 3.16 6.10
N PRO A 98 -14.37 3.54 6.27
CA PRO A 98 -15.48 2.71 5.85
C PRO A 98 -15.41 2.47 4.34
N GLN A 99 -15.64 1.23 3.92
CA GLN A 99 -15.61 0.82 2.51
C GLN A 99 -14.24 0.96 1.84
N ALA A 100 -13.16 1.14 2.60
CA ALA A 100 -11.81 1.04 2.07
C ALA A 100 -11.59 -0.31 1.38
N PRO A 101 -10.95 -0.34 0.21
CA PRO A 101 -10.62 -1.59 -0.45
C PRO A 101 -9.63 -2.41 0.40
N GLY A 102 -9.66 -3.73 0.24
CA GLY A 102 -8.90 -4.64 1.12
C GLY A 102 -7.40 -4.38 1.12
N SER A 103 -6.81 -4.06 -0.04
CA SER A 103 -5.38 -3.73 -0.10
C SER A 103 -5.03 -2.44 0.66
N LEU A 104 -5.93 -1.45 0.68
CA LEU A 104 -5.73 -0.21 1.42
C LEU A 104 -5.70 -0.47 2.93
N LEU A 105 -6.63 -1.29 3.44
CA LEU A 105 -6.65 -1.66 4.87
C LEU A 105 -5.34 -2.35 5.28
N LEU A 106 -4.86 -3.30 4.48
CA LEU A 106 -3.56 -3.96 4.72
C LEU A 106 -2.39 -2.97 4.62
N GLY A 107 -2.44 -2.01 3.69
CA GLY A 107 -1.45 -0.95 3.55
C GLY A 107 -1.39 -0.03 4.76
N LEU A 108 -2.53 0.34 5.34
CA LEU A 108 -2.61 1.13 6.57
C LEU A 108 -1.99 0.37 7.75
N ASP A 109 -2.31 -0.91 7.91
CA ASP A 109 -1.74 -1.76 8.95
C ASP A 109 -0.21 -1.86 8.80
N GLU A 110 0.29 -2.04 7.58
CA GLU A 110 1.74 -2.09 7.31
C GLU A 110 2.43 -0.74 7.58
N PHE A 111 1.81 0.37 7.18
CA PHE A 111 2.41 1.69 7.35
C PHE A 111 2.54 2.10 8.82
N ARG A 112 1.61 1.66 9.69
CA ARG A 112 1.70 1.93 11.14
C ARG A 112 2.95 1.35 11.80
N ARG A 113 3.57 0.33 11.21
CA ARG A 113 4.82 -0.28 11.70
C ARG A 113 6.03 0.65 11.54
N VAL A 114 5.92 1.65 10.67
CA VAL A 114 7.01 2.60 10.34
C VAL A 114 6.75 4.03 10.78
N LEU A 115 5.59 4.30 11.40
CA LEU A 115 5.35 5.52 12.16
C LEU A 115 6.12 5.52 13.50
#